data_AF-A0A7C3S2P4-F1
#
_entry.id   AF-A0A7C3S2P4-F1
#
_cell.length_a   1.000
_cell.length_b   1.000
_cell.length_c   1.000
_cell.angle_alpha   90.00
_cell.angle_beta   90.00
_cell.angle_gamma   90.00
#
_symmetry.space_group_name_H-M   'P 1'
#
loop_
_entity.id
_entity.type
_entity.pdbx_description
1 polymer ?
#
loop_
_entity_poly.entity_id
_entity_poly.type
_entity_poly.pdbx_seq_one_letter_code
_entity_poly.pdbx_strand_id
1 'polypeptide(L)'
;EDISAMVIAAGASFVARWTTAHPRELTRSIKKAIQRKGFSFIEVLSQCPVQFGRKAGLSGAVQMIEDYKKRSLLARDAGKLSPEERKGRIVVGELVEMDKPEMFEEVQKMKARAEGGVS
;
A
#
# COMPACT_ATOMS: atom_id res chain seq x y z
N GLU A 1 11.27 3.29 8.03
CA GLU A 1 11.38 2.08 7.19
C GLU A 1 10.22 2.04 6.21
N ASP A 2 10.37 1.34 5.09
CA ASP A 2 9.34 1.24 4.05
C ASP A 2 8.57 -0.10 4.19
N ILE A 3 7.43 -0.05 4.91
CA ILE A 3 6.62 -1.25 5.20
C ILE A 3 6.04 -1.84 3.92
N SER A 4 5.59 -0.99 2.99
CA SER A 4 5.07 -1.46 1.70
C SER A 4 6.12 -2.24 0.91
N ALA A 5 7.37 -1.76 0.83
CA ALA A 5 8.45 -2.48 0.16
C ALA A 5 8.74 -3.83 0.82
N MET A 6 8.73 -3.89 2.15
CA MET A 6 8.89 -5.15 2.89
C MET A 6 7.76 -6.15 2.56
N VAL A 7 6.51 -5.69 2.54
CA VAL A 7 5.35 -6.55 2.25
C VAL A 7 5.34 -7.02 0.79
N ILE A 8 5.80 -6.17 -0.14
CA ILE A 8 6.03 -6.56 -1.55
C ILE A 8 7.10 -7.66 -1.61
N ALA A 9 8.23 -7.48 -0.92
CA ALA A 9 9.31 -8.47 -0.89
C ALA A 9 8.88 -9.79 -0.24
N ALA A 10 7.96 -9.75 0.73
CA ALA A 10 7.34 -10.93 1.34
C ALA A 10 6.37 -11.67 0.40
N GLY A 11 6.13 -11.14 -0.81
CA GLY A 11 5.40 -11.83 -1.86
C GLY A 11 3.91 -11.49 -1.95
N ALA A 12 3.45 -10.41 -1.31
CA ALA A 12 2.07 -9.96 -1.41
C ALA A 12 1.60 -9.80 -2.87
N SER A 13 0.33 -10.16 -3.11
CA SER A 13 -0.27 -10.12 -4.45
C SER A 13 -0.85 -8.73 -4.79
N PHE A 14 -1.16 -7.95 -3.75
CA PHE A 14 -1.62 -6.58 -3.86
C PHE A 14 -1.06 -5.74 -2.71
N VAL A 15 -0.45 -4.61 -3.05
CA VAL A 15 0.05 -3.63 -2.10
C VAL A 15 -0.31 -2.23 -2.60
N ALA A 16 -0.96 -1.44 -1.76
CA ALA A 16 -1.21 -0.03 -2.03
C ALA A 16 -0.75 0.83 -0.84
N ARG A 17 -0.33 2.06 -1.13
CA ARG A 17 -0.03 3.08 -0.12
C ARG A 17 -0.83 4.34 -0.44
N TRP A 18 -1.55 4.83 0.56
CA TRP A 18 -2.29 6.08 0.46
C TRP A 18 -2.14 6.89 1.75
N THR A 19 -2.50 8.16 1.66
CA THR A 19 -2.67 9.00 2.85
C THR A 19 -4.16 9.30 3.03
N THR A 20 -4.55 9.71 4.23
CA THR A 20 -5.90 10.23 4.51
C THR A 20 -6.31 11.43 3.64
N ALA A 21 -5.37 12.04 2.92
CA ALA A 21 -5.67 13.08 1.94
C ALA A 21 -6.23 12.55 0.60
N HIS A 22 -6.24 11.23 0.39
CA HIS A 22 -6.69 10.54 -0.82
C HIS A 22 -7.89 9.62 -0.55
N PRO A 23 -9.03 10.13 -0.03
CA PRO A 23 -10.13 9.29 0.40
C PRO A 23 -10.73 8.47 -0.74
N ARG A 24 -10.83 9.02 -1.96
CA ARG A 24 -11.44 8.34 -3.11
C ARG A 24 -10.58 7.16 -3.58
N GLU A 25 -9.29 7.38 -3.71
CA GLU A 25 -8.30 6.39 -4.13
C GLU A 25 -8.17 5.29 -3.08
N LEU A 26 -8.16 5.68 -1.80
CA LEU A 26 -8.15 4.75 -0.67
C LEU A 26 -9.41 3.88 -0.66
N THR A 27 -10.61 4.46 -0.80
CA THR A 27 -11.86 3.70 -0.88
C THR A 27 -11.86 2.72 -2.06
N ARG A 28 -11.39 3.16 -3.24
CA ARG A 28 -11.28 2.28 -4.42
C ARG A 28 -10.31 1.13 -4.17
N SER A 29 -9.17 1.41 -3.55
CA SER A 29 -8.14 0.40 -3.24
C SER A 29 -8.65 -0.61 -2.21
N ILE A 30 -9.38 -0.16 -1.18
CA ILE A 30 -10.01 -1.05 -0.19
C ILE A 30 -11.05 -1.95 -0.86
N LYS A 31 -11.93 -1.38 -1.69
CA LYS A 31 -12.93 -2.16 -2.45
C LYS A 31 -12.25 -3.24 -3.30
N LYS A 32 -11.20 -2.86 -4.01
CA LYS A 32 -10.42 -3.77 -4.85
C LYS A 32 -9.75 -4.86 -4.03
N ALA A 33 -9.05 -4.50 -2.95
CA ALA A 33 -8.38 -5.45 -2.05
C ALA A 33 -9.33 -6.52 -1.49
N ILE A 34 -10.56 -6.14 -1.11
CA ILE A 34 -11.58 -7.09 -0.62
C ILE A 34 -12.04 -8.06 -1.72
N GLN A 35 -12.07 -7.62 -2.97
CA GLN A 35 -12.53 -8.43 -4.10
C GLN A 35 -11.43 -9.31 -4.70
N ARG A 36 -10.16 -9.04 -4.40
CA ARG A 36 -9.03 -9.82 -4.88
C ARG A 36 -8.91 -11.13 -4.11
N LYS A 37 -8.54 -12.19 -4.83
CA LYS A 37 -8.08 -13.44 -4.22
C LYS A 37 -6.62 -13.28 -3.77
N GLY A 38 -6.29 -13.90 -2.64
CA GLY A 38 -4.94 -13.84 -2.08
C GLY A 38 -4.69 -12.63 -1.18
N PHE A 39 -3.46 -12.51 -0.70
CA PHE A 39 -3.11 -11.52 0.31
C PHE A 39 -3.00 -10.11 -0.27
N SER A 40 -3.76 -9.19 0.32
CA SER A 40 -3.81 -7.76 0.00
C SER A 40 -3.41 -6.92 1.20
N PHE A 41 -2.54 -5.92 0.99
CA PHE A 41 -2.10 -4.99 2.03
C PHE A 41 -2.27 -3.54 1.58
N ILE A 42 -2.77 -2.69 2.48
CA ILE A 42 -2.92 -1.25 2.24
C ILE A 42 -2.28 -0.50 3.41
N GLU A 43 -1.21 0.23 3.13
CA GLU A 43 -0.59 1.14 4.09
C GLU A 43 -1.29 2.51 4.02
N VAL A 44 -1.86 2.96 5.14
CA VAL A 44 -2.54 4.25 5.24
C VAL A 44 -1.78 5.16 6.19
N LEU A 45 -1.18 6.22 5.65
CA LEU A 45 -0.58 7.27 6.45
C LEU A 45 -1.68 8.23 6.94
N SER A 46 -1.90 8.24 8.26
CA SER A 46 -2.90 9.09 8.91
C SER A 46 -2.24 10.14 9.80
N GLN A 47 -2.83 11.34 9.77
CA GLN A 47 -2.44 12.45 10.63
C GLN A 47 -2.97 12.21 12.05
N CYS A 48 -2.11 12.34 13.07
CA CYS A 48 -2.51 12.35 14.48
C CYS A 48 -2.33 13.76 15.07
N PRO A 49 -3.30 14.67 14.88
CA PRO A 49 -3.15 16.09 15.23
C PRO A 49 -2.98 16.30 16.75
N VAL A 50 -3.60 15.43 17.56
CA VAL A 50 -3.64 15.58 19.03
C VAL A 50 -2.28 15.28 19.68
N GLN A 51 -1.57 14.23 19.25
CA GLN A 51 -0.31 13.81 19.87
C GLN A 51 0.93 14.29 19.09
N PHE A 52 0.88 14.25 17.76
CA PHE A 52 2.02 14.63 16.91
C PHE A 52 1.96 16.11 16.51
N GLY A 53 0.80 16.59 16.04
CA GLY A 53 0.63 17.99 15.60
C GLY A 53 0.87 19.01 16.71
N ARG A 54 0.37 18.75 17.93
CA ARG A 54 0.55 19.62 19.10
C ARG A 54 2.01 19.74 19.57
N LYS A 55 2.83 18.69 19.39
CA LYS A 55 4.26 18.69 19.77
C LYS A 55 5.18 19.24 18.68
N ALA A 56 4.79 19.13 17.41
CA ALA A 56 5.60 19.56 16.25
C ALA A 56 5.32 21.00 15.78
N GLY A 57 4.43 21.75 16.45
CA GLY A 57 4.02 23.09 16.02
C GLY A 57 3.10 23.10 14.79
N LEU A 58 2.72 21.93 14.27
CA LEU A 58 1.75 21.73 13.19
C LEU A 58 0.35 21.74 13.80
N SER A 59 -0.15 22.93 14.10
CA SER A 59 -1.32 23.12 14.97
C SER A 59 -2.67 22.80 14.32
N GLY A 60 -2.73 22.56 13.01
CA GLY A 60 -3.99 22.28 12.30
C GLY A 60 -4.02 20.92 11.62
N ALA A 61 -5.03 20.09 11.91
CA ALA A 61 -5.33 18.86 11.16
C ALA A 61 -5.41 19.10 9.63
N VAL A 62 -5.92 20.27 9.24
CA VAL A 62 -5.98 20.72 7.83
C VAL A 62 -4.59 20.89 7.24
N GLN A 63 -3.66 21.54 7.96
CA GLN A 63 -2.30 21.76 7.46
C GLN A 63 -1.56 20.44 7.25
N MET A 64 -1.77 19.46 8.14
CA MET A 64 -1.18 18.12 7.98
C MET A 64 -1.72 17.38 6.75
N ILE A 65 -3.02 17.50 6.47
CA ILE A 65 -3.62 16.93 5.25
C ILE A 65 -3.05 17.61 4.00
N GLU A 66 -2.92 18.94 4.01
CA GLU A 66 -2.34 19.68 2.89
C GLU A 66 -0.86 19.33 2.67
N ASP A 67 -0.09 19.13 3.73
CA ASP A 67 1.28 18.64 3.65
C ASP A 67 1.34 17.23 3.02
N TYR A 68 0.44 16.33 3.40
CA TYR A 68 0.33 15.02 2.75
C TYR A 68 0.05 15.13 1.26
N LYS A 69 -0.87 16.01 0.83
CA LYS A 69 -1.13 16.24 -0.60
C LYS A 69 0.13 16.73 -1.33
N LYS A 70 0.81 17.73 -0.76
CA LYS A 70 2.01 18.35 -1.35
C LYS A 70 3.17 17.37 -1.48
N ARG A 71 3.41 16.56 -0.45
CA ARG A 71 4.52 15.59 -0.43
C ARG A 71 4.20 14.33 -1.21
N SER A 72 2.93 14.04 -1.51
CA SER A 72 2.55 12.85 -2.26
C SER A 72 3.09 12.88 -3.70
N LEU A 73 3.50 11.71 -4.17
CA LEU A 73 4.04 11.46 -5.49
C LEU A 73 3.42 10.14 -5.98
N LEU A 74 2.74 10.16 -7.11
CA LEU A 74 2.14 8.94 -7.64
C LEU A 74 3.24 7.94 -8.03
N ALA A 75 3.07 6.66 -7.69
CA ALA A 75 4.03 5.60 -7.98
C ALA A 75 4.40 5.52 -9.47
N ARG A 76 3.43 5.72 -10.37
CA ARG A 76 3.63 5.77 -11.83
C ARG A 76 4.55 6.91 -12.28
N ASP A 77 4.63 7.98 -11.49
CA ASP A 77 5.42 9.17 -11.79
C ASP A 77 6.77 9.17 -11.05
N ALA A 78 6.93 8.28 -10.07
CA ALA A 78 8.17 8.15 -9.32
C ALA A 78 9.37 7.90 -10.24
N GLY A 79 9.22 7.00 -11.23
CA GLY A 79 10.28 6.67 -12.20
C GLY A 79 10.83 7.86 -13.01
N LYS A 80 10.06 8.95 -13.13
CA LYS A 80 10.41 10.14 -13.94
C LYS A 80 11.31 11.13 -13.19
N LEU A 81 11.41 11.01 -11.88
CA LEU A 81 12.15 11.93 -11.02
C LEU A 81 13.52 11.35 -10.65
N SER A 82 14.49 12.23 -10.47
CA SER A 82 15.80 11.88 -9.90
C SER A 82 15.69 11.41 -8.44
N PRO A 83 16.68 10.68 -7.91
CA PRO A 83 16.71 10.27 -6.49
C PRO A 83 16.55 11.45 -5.52
N GLU A 84 17.19 12.58 -5.82
CA GLU A 84 17.11 13.83 -5.04
C GLU A 84 15.69 14.40 -5.01
N GLU A 85 15.00 14.43 -6.15
CA GLU A 85 13.63 14.92 -6.24
C GLU A 85 12.60 14.00 -5.55
N ARG A 86 12.94 12.72 -5.39
CA ARG A 86 12.13 11.75 -4.62
C ARG A 86 12.34 11.90 -3.12
N LYS A 87 13.44 12.52 -2.68
CA LYS A 87 13.77 12.64 -1.25
C LYS A 87 12.68 13.43 -0.52
N GLY A 88 12.14 12.86 0.55
CA GLY A 88 11.08 13.46 1.36
C GLY A 88 9.67 13.40 0.75
N ARG A 89 9.51 12.80 -0.44
CA ARG A 89 8.20 12.54 -1.05
C ARG A 89 7.57 11.28 -0.48
N ILE A 90 6.25 11.27 -0.41
CA ILE A 90 5.44 10.10 -0.05
C ILE A 90 5.00 9.46 -1.36
N VAL A 91 5.60 8.33 -1.74
CA VAL A 91 5.12 7.59 -2.92
C VAL A 91 3.76 6.98 -2.59
N VAL A 92 2.72 7.33 -3.34
CA VAL A 92 1.34 6.82 -3.16
C VAL A 92 0.83 6.16 -4.43
N GLY A 93 -0.06 5.19 -4.30
CA GLY A 93 -0.54 4.40 -5.42
C GLY A 93 -0.78 2.94 -5.06
N GLU A 94 -1.33 2.21 -6.01
CA GLU A 94 -1.20 0.76 -6.07
C GLU A 94 0.25 0.46 -6.50
N LEU A 95 1.03 -0.11 -5.59
CA LEU A 95 2.48 -0.31 -5.72
C LEU A 95 2.80 -1.68 -6.34
N VAL A 96 1.97 -2.68 -6.06
CA VAL A 96 2.03 -3.97 -6.73
C VAL A 96 0.61 -4.51 -6.90
N GLU A 97 0.37 -5.13 -8.04
CA GLU A 97 -0.83 -5.91 -8.32
C GLU A 97 -0.43 -7.05 -9.26
N MET A 98 -0.68 -8.28 -8.83
CA MET A 98 -0.48 -9.47 -9.64
C MET A 98 -1.39 -10.59 -9.17
N ASP A 99 -1.78 -11.46 -10.10
CA ASP A 99 -2.56 -12.64 -9.76
C ASP A 99 -1.64 -13.74 -9.23
N LYS A 100 -1.95 -14.19 -8.02
CA LYS A 100 -1.27 -15.28 -7.32
C LYS A 100 -2.30 -16.20 -6.69
N PRO A 101 -2.05 -17.51 -6.66
CA PRO A 101 -2.89 -18.44 -5.94
C PRO A 101 -3.01 -18.05 -4.47
N GLU A 102 -4.19 -18.20 -3.90
CA GLU A 102 -4.40 -18.04 -2.46
C GLU A 102 -3.82 -19.25 -1.70
N MET A 103 -3.47 -19.05 -0.43
CA MET A 103 -3.00 -20.12 0.45
C MET A 103 -3.88 -21.38 0.36
N PHE A 104 -5.21 -21.22 0.36
CA PHE A 104 -6.11 -22.38 0.25
C PHE A 104 -5.98 -23.10 -1.09
N GLU A 105 -5.86 -22.37 -2.21
CA GLU A 105 -5.65 -22.96 -3.54
C GLU A 105 -4.32 -23.74 -3.57
N GLU A 106 -3.26 -23.20 -2.98
CA GLU A 106 -1.97 -23.90 -2.88
C GLU A 106 -2.04 -25.15 -1.99
N VAL A 107 -2.72 -25.07 -0.84
CA VAL A 107 -2.93 -26.23 0.03
C VAL A 107 -3.72 -27.33 -0.68
N GLN A 108 -4.75 -26.99 -1.47
CA GLN A 108 -5.50 -27.97 -2.25
C GLN A 108 -4.63 -28.62 -3.33
N LYS A 109 -3.78 -27.85 -4.03
CA LYS A 109 -2.81 -28.41 -4.99
C LYS A 109 -1.83 -29.36 -4.30
N MET A 110 -1.36 -29.02 -3.11
CA MET A 110 -0.47 -29.88 -2.32
C MET A 110 -1.15 -31.20 -1.94
N LYS A 111 -2.42 -31.15 -1.52
CA LYS A 111 -3.21 -32.37 -1.21
C LYS A 111 -3.40 -33.25 -2.45
N ALA A 112 -3.83 -32.68 -3.57
CA ALA A 112 -4.03 -33.43 -4.81
C ALA A 112 -2.75 -34.15 -5.29
N ARG A 113 -1.59 -33.49 -5.16
CA ARG A 113 -0.27 -34.10 -5.46
C ARG A 113 0.07 -35.25 -4.51
N ALA A 114 -0.26 -35.12 -3.22
CA ALA A 114 0.02 -36.14 -2.21
C ALA A 114 -0.90 -37.37 -2.34
N GLU A 115 -2.15 -37.17 -2.80
CA GLU A 115 -3.16 -38.22 -2.99
C GLU A 115 -2.98 -39.02 -4.30
N GLY A 116 -1.92 -38.76 -5.07
CA GLY A 116 -1.60 -39.52 -6.29
C GLY A 116 -2.26 -38.98 -7.57
N GLY A 117 -2.73 -37.72 -7.56
CA GLY A 117 -3.18 -37.02 -8.76
C GLY A 117 -2.03 -36.84 -9.75
N VAL A 118 -2.07 -37.62 -10.82
CA VAL A 118 -1.17 -37.62 -11.99
C VAL A 118 -1.06 -36.22 -12.62
N SER A 119 0.14 -35.97 -13.16
CA SER A 119 0.60 -34.86 -14.03
C SER A 119 -0.44 -33.94 -14.64
#